data_AF-A0A080LSQ6-F1
#
_entry.id   AF-A0A080LSQ6-F1
#
_cell.length_a   1.000
_cell.length_b   1.000
_cell.length_c   1.000
_cell.angle_alpha   90.00
_cell.angle_beta   90.00
_cell.angle_gamma   90.00
#
_symmetry.space_group_name_H-M   'P 1'
#
loop_
_entity.id
_entity.type
_entity.pdbx_description
1 polymer ?
#
loop_
_entity_poly.entity_id
_entity_poly.type
_entity_poly.pdbx_seq_one_letter_code
_entity_poly.pdbx_strand_id
1 'polypeptide(L)'
;MEKWIIRTVAAICAAGSTALFWTFGIFLCVPWRESRMLSLNRIELQVLVIPLIAGLAVAWGALHILAMADRTGSPGLYRALCVALLIASLLAVSGGMSWTAARLP
;
A
#
# COMPACT_ATOMS: atom_id res chain seq x y z
N MET A 1 26.52 -2.07 -6.82
CA MET A 1 25.47 -1.01 -6.87
C MET A 1 25.64 -0.13 -5.65
N GLU A 2 25.54 1.19 -5.82
CA GLU A 2 25.60 2.12 -4.70
C GLU A 2 24.34 1.98 -3.83
N LYS A 3 24.51 1.90 -2.50
CA LYS A 3 23.39 1.65 -1.56
C LYS A 3 22.28 2.71 -1.67
N TRP A 4 22.65 3.96 -1.98
CA TRP A 4 21.69 5.03 -2.17
C TRP A 4 20.75 4.79 -3.37
N ILE A 5 21.26 4.26 -4.49
CA ILE A 5 20.43 3.93 -5.67
C ILE A 5 19.40 2.85 -5.31
N ILE A 6 19.82 1.79 -4.61
CA ILE A 6 18.93 0.70 -4.20
C ILE A 6 17.82 1.22 -3.29
N ARG A 7 18.16 2.09 -2.33
CA ARG A 7 17.19 2.72 -1.42
C ARG A 7 16.20 3.60 -2.17
N THR A 8 16.65 4.38 -3.15
CA THR A 8 15.78 5.22 -3.98
C THR A 8 14.80 4.39 -4.79
N VAL A 9 15.24 3.30 -5.43
CA VAL A 9 14.35 2.40 -6.16
C VAL A 9 13.33 1.75 -5.22
N ALA A 10 13.76 1.29 -4.05
CA ALA A 10 12.86 0.76 -3.02
C ALA A 10 11.81 1.79 -2.59
N ALA A 11 12.21 3.06 -2.41
CA ALA A 11 11.30 4.15 -2.04
C ALA A 11 10.25 4.44 -3.13
N ILE A 12 10.65 4.42 -4.40
CA ILE A 12 9.72 4.61 -5.54
C ILE A 12 8.71 3.45 -5.59
N CYS A 13 9.16 2.20 -5.42
CA CYS A 13 8.25 1.05 -5.36
C CYS A 13 7.31 1.16 -4.15
N ALA A 14 7.82 1.54 -2.98
CA ALA A 14 7.01 1.76 -1.78
C ALA A 14 5.95 2.85 -1.99
N ALA A 15 6.29 3.95 -2.66
CA ALA A 15 5.34 5.00 -3.02
C ALA A 15 4.25 4.48 -3.98
N GLY A 16 4.61 3.70 -5.00
CA GLY A 16 3.67 3.07 -5.92
C GLY A 16 2.70 2.12 -5.21
N SER A 17 3.20 1.30 -4.28
CA SER A 17 2.36 0.44 -3.43
C SER A 17 1.40 1.25 -2.56
N THR A 18 1.89 2.34 -1.96
CA THR A 18 1.08 3.24 -1.13
C THR A 18 -0.06 3.87 -1.93
N ALA A 19 0.19 4.26 -3.18
CA ALA A 19 -0.85 4.79 -4.08
C ALA A 19 -1.92 3.73 -4.43
N LEU A 20 -1.52 2.46 -4.60
CA LEU A 20 -2.46 1.36 -4.81
C LEU A 20 -3.32 1.10 -3.57
N PHE A 21 -2.74 1.16 -2.36
CA PHE A 21 -3.51 1.06 -1.12
C PHE A 21 -4.47 2.24 -0.90
N TRP A 22 -4.08 3.44 -1.30
CA TRP A 22 -4.99 4.59 -1.30
C TRP A 22 -6.17 4.37 -2.25
N THR A 23 -5.91 3.87 -3.46
CA THR A 23 -6.94 3.52 -4.45
C THR A 23 -7.88 2.44 -3.90
N PHE A 24 -7.33 1.40 -3.27
CA PHE A 24 -8.12 0.39 -2.58
C PHE A 24 -9.03 1.01 -1.51
N GLY A 25 -8.50 1.92 -0.68
CA GLY A 25 -9.29 2.64 0.33
C GLY A 25 -10.45 3.45 -0.26
N ILE A 26 -10.24 4.11 -1.42
CA ILE A 26 -11.29 4.85 -2.12
C ILE A 26 -12.50 3.96 -2.42
N PHE A 27 -12.24 2.79 -3.03
CA PHE A 27 -13.29 1.87 -3.45
C PHE A 27 -13.85 1.04 -2.30
N LEU A 28 -13.08 0.78 -1.25
CA LEU A 28 -13.53 0.06 -0.05
C LEU A 28 -14.59 0.82 0.73
N CYS A 29 -14.51 2.15 0.75
CA CYS A 29 -15.39 3.00 1.58
C CYS A 29 -16.89 2.75 1.31
N VAL A 30 -17.29 2.64 0.05
CA VAL A 30 -18.70 2.50 -0.36
C VAL A 30 -19.33 1.19 0.16
N PRO A 31 -18.84 0.00 -0.22
CA PRO A 31 -19.43 -1.26 0.24
C PRO A 31 -19.25 -1.49 1.74
N TRP A 32 -18.21 -0.91 2.35
CA TRP A 32 -18.02 -0.90 3.80
C TRP A 32 -19.15 -0.15 4.51
N ARG A 33 -19.44 1.09 4.09
CA ARG A 33 -20.51 1.92 4.67
C ARG A 33 -21.87 1.27 4.50
N GLU A 34 -22.13 0.70 3.33
CA GLU A 34 -23.41 0.09 3.00
C GLU A 34 -23.58 -1.35 3.55
N SER A 35 -22.63 -1.84 4.36
CA SER A 35 -22.63 -3.19 4.95
C SER A 35 -22.83 -4.32 3.93
N ARG A 36 -22.40 -4.11 2.68
CA ARG A 36 -22.62 -5.02 1.54
C ARG A 36 -21.35 -5.68 1.00
N MET A 37 -20.28 -5.72 1.80
CA MET A 37 -19.01 -6.34 1.38
C MET A 37 -19.14 -7.82 0.97
N LEU A 38 -20.17 -8.54 1.44
CA LEU A 38 -20.43 -9.93 1.06
C LEU A 38 -21.31 -10.07 -0.21
N SER A 39 -21.81 -8.96 -0.74
CA SER A 39 -22.73 -8.91 -1.89
C SER A 39 -22.15 -8.06 -3.03
N LEU A 40 -20.83 -8.12 -3.21
CA LEU A 40 -20.14 -7.42 -4.30
C LEU A 40 -20.34 -8.15 -5.63
N ASN A 41 -20.60 -7.38 -6.69
CA ASN A 41 -20.54 -7.92 -8.05
C ASN A 41 -19.08 -8.11 -8.50
N ARG A 42 -18.87 -8.89 -9.56
CA ARG A 42 -17.55 -9.25 -10.10
C ARG A 42 -16.67 -8.04 -10.42
N ILE A 43 -17.27 -6.96 -10.92
CA ILE A 43 -16.55 -5.71 -11.25
C ILE A 43 -16.07 -5.02 -9.98
N GLU A 44 -16.93 -4.87 -8.98
CA GLU A 44 -16.56 -4.25 -7.69
C GLU A 44 -15.46 -5.06 -7.00
N LEU A 45 -15.58 -6.39 -7.04
CA LEU A 45 -14.55 -7.30 -6.55
C LEU A 45 -13.21 -7.09 -7.26
N GLN A 46 -13.19 -6.96 -8.59
CA GLN A 46 -11.95 -6.68 -9.35
C GLN A 46 -11.34 -5.34 -8.95
N VAL A 47 -12.16 -4.29 -8.86
CA VAL A 47 -11.71 -2.94 -8.49
C VAL A 47 -11.16 -2.88 -7.07
N LEU A 48 -11.61 -3.75 -6.16
CA LEU A 48 -11.05 -3.89 -4.81
C LEU A 48 -9.80 -4.78 -4.78
N VAL A 49 -9.88 -5.97 -5.39
CA VAL A 49 -8.86 -7.01 -5.24
C VAL A 49 -7.60 -6.68 -6.05
N ILE A 50 -7.72 -6.09 -7.24
CA ILE A 50 -6.56 -5.75 -8.09
C ILE A 50 -5.61 -4.77 -7.37
N PRO A 51 -6.05 -3.59 -6.88
CA PRO A 51 -5.14 -2.68 -6.19
C PRO A 51 -4.60 -3.26 -4.88
N LEU A 52 -5.39 -4.10 -4.18
CA LEU A 52 -4.91 -4.78 -2.98
C LEU A 52 -3.77 -5.77 -3.29
N ILE A 53 -3.97 -6.68 -4.24
CA ILE A 53 -2.98 -7.70 -4.60
C ILE A 53 -1.77 -7.05 -5.26
N ALA A 54 -1.97 -6.12 -6.20
CA ALA A 54 -0.88 -5.41 -6.85
C ALA A 54 -0.10 -4.56 -5.83
N GLY A 55 -0.79 -3.87 -4.91
CA GLY A 55 -0.18 -3.10 -3.83
C GLY A 55 0.71 -3.97 -2.94
N LEU A 56 0.22 -5.14 -2.54
CA LEU A 56 0.99 -6.12 -1.76
C LEU A 56 2.21 -6.65 -2.53
N ALA A 57 2.05 -6.98 -3.81
CA ALA A 57 3.15 -7.45 -4.65
C ALA A 57 4.25 -6.38 -4.81
N VAL A 58 3.86 -5.13 -5.02
CA VAL A 58 4.80 -4.00 -5.12
C VAL A 58 5.45 -3.69 -3.77
N ALA A 59 4.71 -3.75 -2.65
CA ALA A 59 5.27 -3.60 -1.30
C ALA A 59 6.32 -4.70 -1.02
N TRP A 60 6.00 -5.95 -1.38
CA TRP A 60 6.93 -7.07 -1.26
C TRP A 60 8.21 -6.82 -2.05
N GLY A 61 8.09 -6.37 -3.30
CA GLY A 61 9.22 -5.97 -4.13
C GLY A 61 10.05 -4.85 -3.49
N ALA A 62 9.40 -3.81 -2.97
CA ALA A 62 10.08 -2.71 -2.28
C ALA A 62 10.88 -3.19 -1.06
N LEU A 63 10.28 -4.04 -0.22
CA LEU A 63 10.93 -4.63 0.96
C LEU A 63 12.09 -5.56 0.57
N HIS A 64 11.94 -6.33 -0.52
CA HIS A 64 13.00 -7.19 -1.03
C HIS A 64 14.21 -6.36 -1.49
N ILE A 65 13.96 -5.28 -2.25
CA ILE A 65 15.02 -4.36 -2.69
C ILE A 65 15.69 -3.68 -1.49
N LEU A 66 14.90 -3.23 -0.53
CA LEU A 66 15.43 -2.61 0.68
C LEU A 66 16.26 -3.58 1.54
N ALA A 67 15.85 -4.85 1.62
CA ALA A 67 16.57 -5.88 2.35
C ALA A 67 17.98 -6.11 1.77
N MET A 68 18.15 -6.00 0.44
CA MET A 68 19.47 -6.09 -0.20
C MET A 68 20.40 -4.95 0.20
N ALA A 69 19.88 -3.76 0.49
CA ALA A 69 20.70 -2.61 0.89
C ALA A 69 21.10 -2.62 2.38
N ASP A 70 20.13 -2.92 3.26
CA ASP A 70 20.22 -2.49 4.67
C ASP A 70 20.15 -3.64 5.69
N ARG A 71 19.75 -4.86 5.30
CA ARG A 71 19.52 -5.96 6.25
C ARG A 71 20.78 -6.42 6.98
N THR A 72 21.93 -6.40 6.31
CA THR A 72 23.22 -6.81 6.87
C THR A 72 24.01 -5.64 7.47
N GLY A 73 23.91 -4.45 6.87
CA GLY A 73 24.69 -3.28 7.27
C GLY A 73 24.04 -2.42 8.35
N SER A 74 22.71 -2.38 8.42
CA SER A 74 21.96 -1.52 9.34
C SER A 74 20.57 -2.10 9.64
N PRO A 75 20.48 -3.20 10.41
CA PRO A 75 19.22 -3.92 10.62
C PRO A 75 18.15 -3.09 11.34
N GLY A 76 18.56 -2.12 12.17
CA GLY A 76 17.64 -1.17 12.82
C GLY A 76 16.95 -0.25 11.82
N LEU A 77 17.71 0.31 10.87
CA LEU A 77 17.16 1.17 9.81
C LEU A 77 16.19 0.40 8.92
N TYR A 78 16.54 -0.83 8.54
CA TYR A 78 15.67 -1.71 7.78
C TYR A 78 14.31 -1.92 8.49
N ARG A 79 14.33 -2.27 9.79
CA ARG A 79 13.10 -2.44 10.57
C ARG A 79 12.29 -1.16 10.69
N ALA A 80 12.94 -0.02 10.92
CA ALA A 80 12.28 1.28 11.00
C ALA A 80 11.57 1.62 9.69
N LEU A 81 12.20 1.37 8.54
CA LEU A 81 11.60 1.59 7.22
C LEU A 81 10.45 0.61 6.92
N CYS A 82 10.55 -0.65 7.34
CA CYS A 82 9.43 -1.59 7.24
C CYS A 82 8.21 -1.12 8.05
N VAL A 83 8.43 -0.66 9.29
CA VAL A 83 7.37 -0.11 10.14
C VAL A 83 6.80 1.18 9.54
N ALA A 84 7.65 2.06 9.03
CA ALA A 84 7.21 3.27 8.34
C ALA A 84 6.34 2.96 7.13
N LEU A 85 6.71 1.95 6.31
CA LEU A 85 5.90 1.51 5.17
C LEU A 85 4.55 0.92 5.61
N LEU A 86 4.53 0.14 6.69
CA LEU A 86 3.29 -0.40 7.26
C LEU A 86 2.35 0.74 7.67
N ILE A 87 2.86 1.72 8.43
CA ILE A 87 2.10 2.89 8.88
C ILE A 87 1.61 3.69 7.67
N ALA A 88 2.48 3.96 6.69
CA ALA A 88 2.13 4.69 5.47
C ALA A 88 1.03 3.97 4.67
N SER A 89 1.08 2.64 4.58
CA SER A 89 0.06 1.81 3.91
C SER A 89 -1.30 1.92 4.62
N LEU A 90 -1.33 1.82 5.96
CA LEU A 90 -2.55 1.98 6.74
C LEU A 90 -3.13 3.40 6.59
N LEU A 91 -2.27 4.42 6.68
CA LEU A 91 -2.67 5.81 6.46
C LEU A 91 -3.21 6.03 5.05
N ALA A 92 -2.60 5.41 4.03
CA ALA A 92 -3.07 5.51 2.66
C ALA A 92 -4.48 4.92 2.49
N VAL A 93 -4.75 3.73 3.04
CA VAL A 93 -6.10 3.14 3.02
C VAL A 93 -7.10 4.07 3.72
N SER A 94 -6.79 4.53 4.94
CA SER A 94 -7.67 5.44 5.68
C SER A 94 -7.88 6.78 4.96
N GLY A 95 -6.85 7.29 4.31
CA GLY A 95 -6.88 8.51 3.51
C GLY A 95 -7.79 8.35 2.29
N GLY A 96 -7.69 7.23 1.59
CA GLY A 96 -8.59 6.89 0.48
C GLY A 96 -10.04 6.77 0.94
N MET A 97 -10.28 6.08 2.06
CA MET A 97 -11.61 5.97 2.63
C MET A 97 -12.19 7.34 3.04
N SER A 98 -11.40 8.17 3.71
CA SER A 98 -11.82 9.51 4.14
C SER A 98 -12.15 10.42 2.95
N TRP A 99 -11.38 10.31 1.86
CA TRP A 99 -11.59 11.08 0.64
C TRP A 99 -12.94 10.74 -0.01
N THR A 100 -13.28 9.45 -0.08
CA THR A 100 -14.58 8.99 -0.58
C THR A 100 -15.70 9.37 0.37
N ALA A 101 -15.53 9.17 1.68
CA ALA A 101 -16.54 9.52 2.69
C ALA A 101 -16.92 11.01 2.63
N ALA A 102 -15.97 11.91 2.38
CA ALA A 102 -16.22 13.34 2.23
C ALA A 102 -17.00 13.73 0.95
N ARG A 103 -17.20 12.78 0.02
CA ARG A 103 -17.87 13.00 -1.29
C ARG A 103 -19.14 12.17 -1.44
N LEU A 104 -19.39 11.25 -0.53
CA LEU A 104 -20.65 10.53 -0.47
C LEU A 104 -21.71 11.40 0.22
N PRO A 105 -22.93 11.46 -0.32
CA PRO A 105 -24.05 12.16 0.33
C PRO A 105 -24.54 11.49 1.62
#